data_AF-W5R5E5-F1
#
_entry.id   AF-W5R5E5-F1
#
_cell.length_a   1.000
_cell.length_b   1.000
_cell.length_c   1.000
_cell.angle_alpha   90.00
_cell.angle_beta   90.00
_cell.angle_gamma   90.00
#
_symmetry.space_group_name_H-M   'P 1'
#
loop_
_entity.id
_entity.type
_entity.pdbx_description
1 polymer ?
#
loop_
_entity_poly.entity_id
_entity_poly.type
_entity_poly.pdbx_seq_one_letter_code
_entity_poly.pdbx_strand_id
1 'polypeptide(L)'
;MKIINLGILAHVDAGKTTLTESLLYTSGAIAELGSVDEGTTRTDTMNLERQRGITIQTAVTSFQWEDVKVNIIDTPGHMDFLAEVYRSLSVLDGAVLLVSAKDGIQAQTRILFHALQTMKIPTIFFINKIDQEGIDLPMVYREMKAKLSSEIIVKQKVGQHPHINVTDNDDMEQWDAVIMGNDELLEKYMSGKPFKMSELEQEENRRFQNGTLFPVYHGSAKNNLGIRQLIEVIASKFYSSTPEGQSELCGQVFKIEYSEKRRRFVYVRIYSGTLHLRDVIRISEKEKIKITEMCVPTNGELYPSDTACSGDIVILPNDVLQLNSILGNEMLLPQRKFIENPLPMLQTTIAVKKSEQREILLGALKEISDGDPLLKYYVDTTTHEIILSFLGNVQMEVICAILEEKYHVEAEIKEPTVIYMERPLRKAEYTIHIEVPPNPFWASVGLSIGGIT
;
A
#
# COMPACT_ATOMS: atom_id res chain seq x y z
N MET A 1 -2.70 -19.70 -15.20
CA MET A 1 -2.22 -19.47 -13.82
C MET A 1 -2.81 -18.16 -13.35
N LYS A 2 -3.51 -18.16 -12.21
CA LYS A 2 -4.16 -16.96 -11.66
C LYS A 2 -3.10 -16.13 -10.91
N ILE A 3 -3.09 -14.80 -11.09
CA ILE A 3 -2.16 -13.90 -10.39
C ILE A 3 -2.95 -12.90 -9.54
N ILE A 4 -2.57 -12.76 -8.27
CA ILE A 4 -3.20 -11.87 -7.29
C ILE A 4 -2.14 -10.96 -6.70
N ASN A 5 -2.37 -9.65 -6.73
CA ASN A 5 -1.54 -8.65 -6.06
C ASN A 5 -2.18 -8.30 -4.71
N LEU A 6 -1.59 -8.76 -3.61
CA LEU A 6 -2.16 -8.68 -2.27
C LEU A 6 -1.35 -7.72 -1.40
N GLY A 7 -2.02 -6.74 -0.82
CA GLY A 7 -1.40 -5.85 0.17
C GLY A 7 -1.57 -6.41 1.58
N ILE A 8 -0.49 -6.41 2.36
CA ILE A 8 -0.56 -6.66 3.80
C ILE A 8 -0.46 -5.31 4.50
N LEU A 9 -1.48 -4.96 5.27
CA LEU A 9 -1.65 -3.63 5.88
C LEU A 9 -1.88 -3.80 7.37
N ALA A 10 -1.22 -2.98 8.18
CA ALA A 10 -1.43 -2.97 9.62
C ALA A 10 -0.93 -1.67 10.25
N HIS A 11 -1.35 -1.40 11.49
CA HIS A 11 -0.66 -0.43 12.31
C HIS A 11 0.70 -0.98 12.78
N VAL A 12 1.54 -0.10 13.34
CA VAL A 12 2.83 -0.46 13.93
C VAL A 12 2.66 -1.60 14.93
N ASP A 13 3.60 -2.55 14.93
CA ASP A 13 3.62 -3.72 15.82
C ASP A 13 2.47 -4.72 15.71
N ALA A 14 1.51 -4.57 14.79
CA ALA A 14 0.43 -5.57 14.61
C ALA A 14 0.91 -6.95 14.08
N GLY A 15 2.19 -7.06 13.70
CA GLY A 15 2.82 -8.29 13.19
C GLY A 15 2.68 -8.48 11.69
N LYS A 16 2.68 -7.37 10.92
CA LYS A 16 2.59 -7.35 9.46
C LYS A 16 3.75 -8.12 8.80
N THR A 17 4.99 -7.74 9.09
CA THR A 17 6.19 -8.40 8.57
C THR A 17 6.24 -9.87 9.01
N THR A 18 5.91 -10.16 10.27
CA THR A 18 5.82 -11.54 10.77
C THR A 18 4.79 -12.36 9.98
N LEU A 19 3.62 -11.79 9.66
CA LEU A 19 2.63 -12.49 8.83
C LEU A 19 3.16 -12.75 7.42
N THR A 20 3.82 -11.77 6.81
CA THR A 20 4.43 -11.92 5.49
C THR A 20 5.46 -13.06 5.48
N GLU A 21 6.34 -13.13 6.47
CA GLU A 21 7.28 -14.25 6.65
C GLU A 21 6.56 -15.59 6.81
N SER A 22 5.52 -15.67 7.66
CA SER A 22 4.76 -16.91 7.86
C SER A 22 4.04 -17.37 6.59
N LEU A 23 3.55 -16.45 5.77
CA LEU A 23 2.94 -16.75 4.47
C LEU A 23 3.97 -17.34 3.51
N LEU A 24 5.15 -16.72 3.41
CA LEU A 24 6.26 -17.22 2.57
C LEU A 24 6.75 -18.60 3.03
N TYR A 25 6.89 -18.80 4.34
CA TYR A 25 7.34 -20.07 4.90
C TYR A 25 6.31 -21.18 4.68
N THR A 26 5.04 -20.92 5.01
CA THR A 26 3.96 -21.93 4.90
C THR A 26 3.67 -22.33 3.46
N SER A 27 3.83 -21.40 2.52
CA SER A 27 3.74 -21.70 1.09
C SER A 27 4.94 -22.46 0.54
N GLY A 28 6.04 -22.58 1.30
CA GLY A 28 7.28 -23.19 0.86
C GLY A 28 8.14 -22.30 -0.04
N ALA A 29 7.82 -21.00 -0.15
CA ALA A 29 8.62 -20.03 -0.87
C ALA A 29 9.97 -19.78 -0.20
N ILE A 30 10.03 -19.86 1.14
CA ILE A 30 11.28 -19.81 1.90
C ILE A 30 11.45 -21.06 2.76
N ALA A 31 12.69 -21.51 2.90
CA ALA A 31 13.01 -22.74 3.64
C ALA A 31 12.99 -22.55 5.17
N GLU A 32 13.26 -21.33 5.63
CA GLU A 32 13.37 -20.97 7.04
C GLU A 32 12.51 -19.74 7.33
N LEU A 33 11.86 -19.75 8.50
CA LEU A 33 11.01 -18.64 8.93
C LEU A 33 11.88 -17.50 9.49
N GLY A 34 11.79 -16.31 8.89
CA GLY A 34 12.47 -15.12 9.39
C GLY A 34 11.82 -14.54 10.65
N SER A 35 12.61 -13.79 11.42
CA SER A 35 12.19 -13.13 12.67
C SER A 35 12.53 -11.64 12.62
N VAL A 36 11.57 -10.80 13.02
CA VAL A 36 11.76 -9.34 13.15
C VAL A 36 12.75 -9.06 14.28
N ASP A 37 12.62 -9.75 15.41
CA ASP A 37 13.48 -9.56 16.58
C ASP A 37 14.95 -9.92 16.28
N GLU A 38 15.17 -10.86 15.36
CA GLU A 38 16.51 -11.27 14.93
C GLU A 38 16.99 -10.55 13.67
N GLY A 39 16.15 -9.70 13.05
CA GLY A 39 16.45 -8.99 11.82
C GLY A 39 16.68 -9.89 10.59
N THR A 40 16.08 -11.09 10.59
CA THR A 40 16.28 -12.11 9.54
C THR A 40 15.15 -12.15 8.50
N THR A 41 14.22 -11.20 8.57
CA THR A 41 13.09 -11.09 7.62
C THR A 41 13.59 -10.73 6.20
N ARG A 42 12.83 -11.18 5.21
CA ARG A 42 13.09 -10.96 3.78
C ARG A 42 12.61 -9.61 3.30
N THR A 43 11.57 -9.06 3.92
CA THR A 43 10.98 -7.78 3.51
C THR A 43 11.70 -6.57 4.11
N ASP A 44 12.28 -6.69 5.32
CA ASP A 44 13.07 -5.61 5.92
C ASP A 44 14.54 -5.73 5.46
N THR A 45 14.86 -5.02 4.38
CA THR A 45 16.19 -5.09 3.74
C THR A 45 17.14 -4.03 4.27
N MET A 46 16.62 -2.91 4.79
CA MET A 46 17.45 -1.84 5.34
C MET A 46 17.88 -2.15 6.77
N ASN A 47 19.12 -1.81 7.12
CA ASN A 47 19.61 -1.95 8.49
C ASN A 47 18.73 -1.22 9.50
N LEU A 48 18.26 -0.03 9.13
CA LEU A 48 17.42 0.80 9.98
C LEU A 48 16.04 0.18 10.24
N GLU A 49 15.46 -0.49 9.25
CA GLU A 49 14.20 -1.23 9.43
C GLU A 49 14.38 -2.31 10.50
N ARG A 50 15.48 -3.07 10.42
CA ARG A 50 15.83 -4.12 11.38
C ARG A 50 16.15 -3.56 12.78
N GLN A 51 16.89 -2.46 12.86
CA GLN A 51 17.24 -1.83 14.14
C GLN A 51 16.02 -1.28 14.88
N ARG A 52 15.04 -0.74 14.14
CA ARG A 52 13.84 -0.13 14.72
C ARG A 52 12.64 -1.05 14.76
N GLY A 53 12.69 -2.22 14.12
CA GLY A 53 11.56 -3.14 14.01
C GLY A 53 10.37 -2.56 13.22
N ILE A 54 10.62 -1.63 12.30
CA ILE A 54 9.58 -1.01 11.46
C ILE A 54 9.87 -1.22 9.99
N THR A 55 8.83 -1.41 9.19
CA THR A 55 8.94 -1.37 7.73
C THR A 55 8.84 0.07 7.25
N ILE A 56 9.81 0.50 6.46
CA ILE A 56 9.96 1.86 5.93
C ILE A 56 9.61 1.86 4.44
N GLN A 57 10.10 0.87 3.69
CA GLN A 57 9.83 0.75 2.26
C GLN A 57 8.91 -0.43 1.96
N THR A 58 8.12 -0.29 0.90
CA THR A 58 7.27 -1.37 0.43
C THR A 58 8.12 -2.45 -0.21
N ALA A 59 8.08 -3.67 0.34
CA ALA A 59 8.71 -4.82 -0.29
C ALA A 59 7.72 -5.54 -1.21
N VAL A 60 8.21 -6.04 -2.34
CA VAL A 60 7.44 -6.92 -3.23
C VAL A 60 8.08 -8.29 -3.25
N THR A 61 7.31 -9.28 -2.86
CA THR A 61 7.70 -10.69 -2.88
C THR A 61 6.55 -11.52 -3.45
N SER A 62 6.74 -12.81 -3.64
CA SER A 62 5.63 -13.67 -4.06
C SER A 62 5.77 -15.08 -3.52
N PHE A 63 4.64 -15.78 -3.48
CA PHE A 63 4.60 -17.21 -3.32
C PHE A 63 3.61 -17.82 -4.29
N GLN A 64 3.73 -19.11 -4.53
CA GLN A 64 2.76 -19.88 -5.28
C GLN A 64 2.02 -20.83 -4.35
N TRP A 65 0.70 -20.90 -4.51
CA TRP A 65 -0.16 -21.88 -3.85
C TRP A 65 -1.09 -22.48 -4.89
N GLU A 66 -0.94 -23.78 -5.14
CA GLU A 66 -1.63 -24.48 -6.23
C GLU A 66 -1.40 -23.76 -7.58
N ASP A 67 -2.48 -23.46 -8.32
CA ASP A 67 -2.43 -22.77 -9.61
C ASP A 67 -2.51 -21.23 -9.50
N VAL A 68 -2.31 -20.70 -8.29
CA VAL A 68 -2.40 -19.27 -7.96
C VAL A 68 -1.05 -18.72 -7.51
N LYS A 69 -0.56 -17.71 -8.22
CA LYS A 69 0.58 -16.89 -7.81
C LYS A 69 0.07 -15.68 -7.03
N VAL A 70 0.60 -15.46 -5.83
CA VAL A 70 0.28 -14.31 -4.99
C VAL A 70 1.52 -13.43 -4.87
N ASN A 71 1.45 -12.22 -5.41
CA ASN A 71 2.44 -11.19 -5.17
C ASN A 71 2.05 -10.47 -3.87
N ILE A 72 2.90 -10.55 -2.85
CA ILE A 72 2.73 -9.81 -1.60
C ILE A 72 3.39 -8.44 -1.74
N ILE A 73 2.62 -7.40 -1.44
CA ILE A 73 3.08 -6.03 -1.29
C ILE A 73 3.03 -5.69 0.20
N ASP A 74 4.19 -5.76 0.84
CA ASP A 74 4.33 -5.55 2.28
C ASP A 74 4.53 -4.05 2.54
N THR A 75 3.52 -3.38 3.10
CA THR A 75 3.47 -1.90 3.16
C THR A 75 3.90 -1.34 4.52
N PRO A 76 4.50 -0.14 4.61
CA PRO A 76 4.82 0.46 5.91
C PRO A 76 3.62 0.58 6.86
N GLY A 77 3.84 0.33 8.16
CA GLY A 77 2.78 0.43 9.18
C GLY A 77 2.75 1.77 9.93
N HIS A 78 3.79 2.59 9.74
CA HIS A 78 3.96 3.87 10.42
C HIS A 78 3.37 5.01 9.59
N MET A 79 2.72 5.98 10.25
CA MET A 79 2.00 7.08 9.57
C MET A 79 2.90 7.97 8.71
N ASP A 80 4.15 8.15 9.13
CA ASP A 80 5.14 8.95 8.41
C ASP A 80 5.45 8.44 6.99
N PHE A 81 5.07 7.19 6.66
CA PHE A 81 5.24 6.58 5.33
C PHE A 81 3.90 6.36 4.61
N LEU A 82 2.86 7.14 4.96
CA LEU A 82 1.50 6.93 4.44
C LEU A 82 1.39 7.09 2.92
N ALA A 83 2.17 7.97 2.29
CA ALA A 83 2.16 8.06 0.83
C ALA A 83 2.67 6.79 0.17
N GLU A 84 3.63 6.11 0.77
CA GLU A 84 4.09 4.84 0.26
C GLU A 84 2.97 3.78 0.33
N VAL A 85 2.21 3.77 1.42
CA VAL A 85 1.02 2.94 1.55
C VAL A 85 -0.01 3.27 0.46
N TYR A 86 -0.38 4.54 0.28
CA TYR A 86 -1.39 4.95 -0.71
C TYR A 86 -0.99 4.63 -2.15
N ARG A 87 0.29 4.78 -2.50
CA ARG A 87 0.83 4.34 -3.79
C ARG A 87 0.65 2.84 -3.96
N SER A 88 1.03 2.05 -2.96
CA SER A 88 0.92 0.60 -2.97
C SER A 88 -0.53 0.12 -3.08
N LEU A 89 -1.51 0.82 -2.48
CA LEU A 89 -2.93 0.48 -2.59
C LEU A 89 -3.45 0.51 -4.04
N SER A 90 -2.94 1.43 -4.86
CA SER A 90 -3.40 1.59 -6.25
C SER A 90 -3.13 0.36 -7.11
N VAL A 91 -2.12 -0.44 -6.74
CA VAL A 91 -1.67 -1.62 -7.48
C VAL A 91 -2.14 -2.94 -6.86
N LEU A 92 -3.11 -2.92 -5.95
CA LEU A 92 -3.65 -4.14 -5.34
C LEU A 92 -4.85 -4.72 -6.10
N ASP A 93 -4.98 -6.03 -6.06
CA ASP A 93 -6.23 -6.77 -6.33
C ASP A 93 -7.06 -6.93 -5.06
N GLY A 94 -6.39 -7.01 -3.90
CA GLY A 94 -7.02 -7.17 -2.61
C GLY A 94 -6.06 -6.87 -1.46
N ALA A 95 -6.58 -6.89 -0.24
CA ALA A 95 -5.79 -6.63 0.94
C ALA A 95 -6.15 -7.53 2.13
N VAL A 96 -5.15 -7.81 2.96
CA VAL A 96 -5.35 -8.32 4.33
C VAL A 96 -5.02 -7.18 5.29
N LEU A 97 -6.03 -6.73 6.04
CA LEU A 97 -5.88 -5.72 7.08
C LEU A 97 -5.76 -6.40 8.44
N LEU A 98 -4.58 -6.31 9.04
CA LEU A 98 -4.27 -6.96 10.30
C LEU A 98 -4.74 -6.12 11.48
N VAL A 99 -5.28 -6.82 12.47
CA VAL A 99 -5.66 -6.26 13.76
C VAL A 99 -4.96 -7.08 14.84
N SER A 100 -4.23 -6.43 15.74
CA SER A 100 -3.68 -7.11 16.92
C SER A 100 -4.82 -7.45 17.87
N ALA A 101 -4.96 -8.71 18.24
CA ALA A 101 -5.98 -9.16 19.18
C ALA A 101 -5.83 -8.51 20.57
N LYS A 102 -4.59 -8.16 20.94
CA LYS A 102 -4.26 -7.47 22.18
C LYS A 102 -4.52 -5.96 22.10
N ASP A 103 -4.13 -5.32 21.00
CA ASP A 103 -4.15 -3.85 20.89
C ASP A 103 -5.48 -3.31 20.32
N GLY A 104 -6.30 -4.18 19.74
CA GLY A 104 -7.60 -3.81 19.18
C GLY A 104 -7.50 -2.83 18.00
N ILE A 105 -8.50 -1.95 17.87
CA ILE A 105 -8.59 -1.03 16.73
C ILE A 105 -7.93 0.30 17.04
N GLN A 106 -6.75 0.49 16.44
CA GLN A 106 -5.94 1.71 16.52
C GLN A 106 -6.38 2.78 15.52
N ALA A 107 -5.92 4.03 15.73
CA ALA A 107 -6.24 5.15 14.85
C ALA A 107 -5.73 4.92 13.41
N GLN A 108 -4.52 4.37 13.27
CA GLN A 108 -3.91 4.04 11.99
C GLN A 108 -4.71 2.97 11.24
N THR A 109 -5.21 1.94 11.94
CA THR A 109 -6.08 0.93 11.34
C THR A 109 -7.30 1.56 10.67
N ARG A 110 -7.88 2.61 11.27
CA ARG A 110 -9.04 3.33 10.70
C ARG A 110 -8.66 4.10 9.45
N ILE A 111 -7.49 4.75 9.43
CA ILE A 111 -6.99 5.48 8.25
C ILE A 111 -6.75 4.52 7.09
N LEU A 112 -6.11 3.38 7.34
CA LEU A 112 -5.86 2.34 6.34
C LEU A 112 -7.16 1.75 5.80
N PHE A 113 -8.10 1.43 6.69
CA PHE A 113 -9.40 0.89 6.29
C PHE A 113 -10.22 1.89 5.47
N HIS A 114 -10.25 3.17 5.88
CA HIS A 114 -10.89 4.22 5.11
C HIS A 114 -10.31 4.34 3.70
N ALA A 115 -8.99 4.17 3.58
CA ALA A 115 -8.33 4.19 2.29
C ALA A 115 -8.75 3.01 1.40
N LEU A 116 -8.74 1.79 1.95
CA LEU A 116 -9.23 0.58 1.27
C LEU A 116 -10.68 0.73 0.79
N GLN A 117 -11.56 1.26 1.65
CA GLN A 117 -12.97 1.49 1.30
C GLN A 117 -13.14 2.53 0.20
N THR A 118 -12.41 3.64 0.28
CA THR A 118 -12.48 4.70 -0.73
C THR A 118 -12.06 4.20 -2.10
N MET A 119 -11.00 3.37 -2.15
CA MET A 119 -10.50 2.76 -3.37
C MET A 119 -11.28 1.49 -3.79
N LYS A 120 -12.25 1.04 -2.99
CA LYS A 120 -13.04 -0.20 -3.17
C LYS A 120 -12.16 -1.45 -3.33
N ILE A 121 -11.13 -1.57 -2.51
CA ILE A 121 -10.25 -2.73 -2.51
C ILE A 121 -10.88 -3.85 -1.65
N PRO A 122 -11.14 -5.05 -2.21
CA PRO A 122 -11.60 -6.20 -1.44
C PRO A 122 -10.66 -6.44 -0.26
N THR A 123 -11.21 -6.59 0.93
CA THR A 123 -10.39 -6.61 2.16
C THR A 123 -10.84 -7.75 3.08
N ILE A 124 -9.87 -8.55 3.52
CA ILE A 124 -10.03 -9.51 4.61
C ILE A 124 -9.46 -8.89 5.88
N PHE A 125 -10.16 -9.03 7.00
CA PHE A 125 -9.58 -8.77 8.31
C PHE A 125 -8.90 -10.02 8.85
N PHE A 126 -7.68 -9.86 9.34
CA PHE A 126 -6.96 -10.92 10.05
C PHE A 126 -6.62 -10.47 11.46
N ILE A 127 -7.26 -11.08 12.46
CA ILE A 127 -6.95 -10.83 13.86
C ILE A 127 -5.74 -11.69 14.24
N ASN A 128 -4.59 -11.02 14.38
CA ASN A 128 -3.31 -11.64 14.68
C ASN A 128 -3.04 -11.64 16.19
N LYS A 129 -2.00 -12.38 16.62
CA LYS A 129 -1.55 -12.49 18.01
C LYS A 129 -2.60 -13.08 18.95
N ILE A 130 -3.46 -13.98 18.47
CA ILE A 130 -4.47 -14.66 19.31
C ILE A 130 -3.86 -15.54 20.41
N ASP A 131 -2.54 -15.76 20.34
CA ASP A 131 -1.75 -16.52 21.31
C ASP A 131 -1.42 -15.78 22.62
N GLN A 132 -1.64 -14.46 22.66
CA GLN A 132 -1.30 -13.67 23.84
C GLN A 132 -2.36 -13.79 24.95
N GLU A 133 -1.92 -13.65 26.20
CA GLU A 133 -2.82 -13.63 27.34
C GLU A 133 -3.64 -12.33 27.40
N GLY A 134 -4.84 -12.42 27.97
CA GLY A 134 -5.71 -11.26 28.22
C GLY A 134 -6.49 -10.75 27.00
N ILE A 135 -6.60 -11.54 25.94
CA ILE A 135 -7.36 -11.18 24.73
C ILE A 135 -8.86 -11.37 24.94
N ASP A 136 -9.64 -10.35 24.59
CA ASP A 136 -11.10 -10.39 24.51
C ASP A 136 -11.56 -10.19 23.05
N LEU A 137 -11.67 -11.30 22.31
CA LEU A 137 -12.13 -11.28 20.91
C LEU A 137 -13.54 -10.68 20.74
N PRO A 138 -14.54 -11.01 21.59
CA PRO A 138 -15.84 -10.32 21.56
C PRO A 138 -15.76 -8.80 21.68
N MET A 139 -14.84 -8.26 22.48
CA MET A 139 -14.58 -6.83 22.54
C MET A 139 -13.97 -6.31 21.23
N VAL A 140 -12.98 -6.99 20.67
CA VAL A 140 -12.37 -6.62 19.37
C VAL A 140 -13.42 -6.58 18.26
N TYR A 141 -14.32 -7.57 18.17
CA TYR A 141 -15.39 -7.57 17.17
C TYR A 141 -16.35 -6.38 17.33
N ARG A 142 -16.70 -6.03 18.58
CA ARG A 142 -17.54 -4.86 18.86
C ARG A 142 -16.85 -3.56 18.43
N GLU A 143 -15.55 -3.43 18.70
CA GLU A 143 -14.77 -2.29 18.24
C GLU A 143 -14.68 -2.21 16.71
N MET A 144 -14.47 -3.34 16.03
CA MET A 144 -14.46 -3.40 14.56
C MET A 144 -15.79 -2.91 13.98
N LYS A 145 -16.92 -3.39 14.52
CA LYS A 145 -18.25 -2.94 14.10
C LYS A 145 -18.48 -1.44 14.32
N ALA A 146 -18.02 -0.92 15.45
CA ALA A 146 -18.22 0.48 15.82
C ALA A 146 -17.29 1.47 15.09
N LYS A 147 -16.02 1.10 14.90
CA LYS A 147 -14.96 2.01 14.42
C LYS A 147 -14.62 1.83 12.93
N LEU A 148 -14.90 0.65 12.36
CA LEU A 148 -14.55 0.31 10.97
C LEU A 148 -15.81 0.10 10.12
N SER A 149 -16.54 -1.00 10.31
CA SER A 149 -17.74 -1.30 9.53
C SER A 149 -18.66 -2.28 10.25
N SER A 150 -19.98 -2.06 10.19
CA SER A 150 -20.98 -3.03 10.65
C SER A 150 -21.04 -4.29 9.79
N GLU A 151 -20.55 -4.24 8.55
CA GLU A 151 -20.63 -5.30 7.54
C GLU A 151 -19.48 -6.31 7.65
N ILE A 152 -19.20 -6.78 8.86
CA ILE A 152 -18.20 -7.83 9.10
C ILE A 152 -18.87 -9.20 9.25
N ILE A 153 -18.22 -10.25 8.76
CA ILE A 153 -18.64 -11.63 8.94
C ILE A 153 -17.51 -12.45 9.58
N VAL A 154 -17.75 -13.06 10.74
CA VAL A 154 -16.72 -13.83 11.44
C VAL A 154 -16.70 -15.25 10.91
N LYS A 155 -15.66 -15.59 10.12
CA LYS A 155 -15.57 -16.88 9.42
C LYS A 155 -14.94 -18.00 10.25
N GLN A 156 -14.32 -17.66 11.38
CA GLN A 156 -13.62 -18.62 12.24
C GLN A 156 -13.93 -18.40 13.72
N LYS A 157 -13.96 -19.50 14.47
CA LYS A 157 -13.99 -19.50 15.94
C LYS A 157 -12.59 -19.78 16.48
N VAL A 158 -12.29 -19.18 17.63
CA VAL A 158 -11.04 -19.41 18.35
C VAL A 158 -11.36 -20.11 19.67
N GLY A 159 -10.84 -21.34 19.84
CA GLY A 159 -10.90 -22.05 21.12
C GLY A 159 -9.82 -21.52 22.06
N GLN A 160 -10.20 -21.17 23.29
CA GLN A 160 -9.25 -20.79 24.33
C GLN A 160 -9.00 -21.98 25.27
N HIS A 161 -7.73 -22.27 25.55
CA HIS A 161 -7.21 -23.19 26.58
C HIS A 161 -7.49 -24.71 26.40
N PRO A 162 -6.52 -25.61 26.70
CA PRO A 162 -5.09 -25.38 26.93
C PRO A 162 -4.28 -25.18 25.64
N HIS A 163 -4.86 -25.44 24.47
CA HIS A 163 -4.26 -25.18 23.17
C HIS A 163 -5.18 -24.30 22.35
N ILE A 164 -4.63 -23.21 21.83
CA ILE A 164 -5.38 -22.28 20.99
C ILE A 164 -5.55 -22.94 19.63
N ASN A 165 -6.80 -23.08 19.20
CA ASN A 165 -7.13 -23.59 17.89
C ASN A 165 -8.04 -22.61 17.16
N VAL A 166 -8.00 -22.70 15.83
CA VAL A 166 -8.86 -21.91 14.95
C VAL A 166 -9.65 -22.91 14.12
N THR A 167 -10.96 -22.81 14.15
CA THR A 167 -11.88 -23.66 13.38
C THR A 167 -12.83 -22.78 12.57
N ASP A 168 -13.39 -23.33 11.50
CA ASP A 168 -14.42 -22.63 10.74
C ASP A 168 -15.66 -22.37 11.61
N ASN A 169 -16.36 -21.28 11.28
CA ASN A 169 -17.57 -20.88 11.97
C ASN A 169 -18.80 -21.24 11.12
N ASP A 170 -19.52 -22.28 11.55
CA ASP A 170 -20.74 -22.76 10.90
C ASP A 170 -22.03 -22.14 11.47
N ASP A 171 -21.93 -21.15 12.37
CA ASP A 171 -23.09 -20.53 12.99
C ASP A 171 -23.90 -19.70 11.98
N MET A 172 -25.19 -19.99 11.88
CA MET A 172 -26.09 -19.29 10.96
C MET A 172 -26.17 -17.78 11.25
N GLU A 173 -26.00 -17.36 12.51
CA GLU A 173 -26.01 -15.95 12.95
C GLU A 173 -24.95 -15.09 12.23
N GLN A 174 -23.86 -15.69 11.74
CA GLN A 174 -22.84 -14.94 11.00
C GLN A 174 -23.33 -14.48 9.62
N TRP A 175 -24.31 -15.18 9.07
CA TRP A 175 -24.87 -14.87 7.76
C TRP A 175 -25.89 -13.72 7.80
N ASP A 176 -26.28 -13.24 8.99
CA ASP A 176 -27.21 -12.12 9.15
C ASP A 176 -26.77 -10.89 8.34
N ALA A 177 -25.47 -10.55 8.36
CA ALA A 177 -24.93 -9.44 7.59
C ALA A 177 -25.13 -9.65 6.08
N VAL A 178 -24.95 -10.88 5.58
CA VAL A 178 -25.13 -11.24 4.16
C VAL A 178 -26.60 -11.17 3.78
N ILE A 179 -27.47 -11.77 4.61
CA ILE A 179 -28.91 -11.85 4.40
C ILE A 179 -29.53 -10.45 4.40
N MET A 180 -29.18 -9.59 5.37
CA MET A 180 -29.71 -8.24 5.46
C MET A 180 -29.27 -7.33 4.31
N GLY A 181 -28.15 -7.64 3.65
CA GLY A 181 -27.64 -6.86 2.52
C GLY A 181 -28.21 -7.23 1.15
N ASN A 182 -29.13 -8.19 1.07
CA ASN A 182 -29.75 -8.63 -0.17
C ASN A 182 -31.26 -8.84 0.03
N ASP A 183 -32.07 -8.07 -0.71
CA ASP A 183 -33.53 -8.06 -0.55
C ASP A 183 -34.18 -9.44 -0.77
N GLU A 184 -33.66 -10.25 -1.71
CA GLU A 184 -34.18 -11.60 -1.99
C GLU A 184 -33.87 -12.58 -0.84
N LEU A 185 -32.65 -12.52 -0.31
CA LEU A 185 -32.25 -13.33 0.85
C LEU A 185 -33.04 -12.90 2.10
N LEU A 186 -33.24 -11.60 2.30
CA LEU A 186 -34.03 -11.06 3.40
C LEU A 186 -35.49 -11.53 3.32
N GLU A 187 -36.11 -11.50 2.14
CA GLU A 187 -37.48 -12.01 1.95
C GLU A 187 -37.58 -13.52 2.26
N LYS A 188 -36.57 -14.31 1.84
CA LYS A 188 -36.49 -15.74 2.18
C LYS A 188 -36.36 -15.95 3.70
N TYR A 189 -35.55 -15.14 4.38
CA TYR A 189 -35.40 -15.17 5.84
C TYR A 189 -36.73 -14.89 6.55
N MET A 190 -37.41 -13.79 6.18
CA MET A 190 -38.67 -13.38 6.77
C MET A 190 -39.80 -14.39 6.54
N SER A 191 -39.77 -15.12 5.43
CA SER A 191 -40.74 -16.16 5.09
C SER A 191 -40.39 -17.55 5.65
N GLY A 192 -39.26 -17.70 6.36
CA GLY A 192 -38.81 -18.97 6.94
C GLY A 192 -38.41 -20.02 5.89
N LYS A 193 -38.10 -19.60 4.66
CA LYS A 193 -37.66 -20.52 3.59
C LYS A 193 -36.21 -20.96 3.83
N PRO A 194 -35.85 -22.22 3.53
CA PRO A 194 -34.47 -22.69 3.68
C PRO A 194 -33.54 -22.02 2.67
N PHE A 195 -32.33 -21.70 3.12
CA PHE A 195 -31.26 -21.20 2.26
C PHE A 195 -30.47 -22.33 1.61
N LYS A 196 -29.95 -22.07 0.40
CA LYS A 196 -28.87 -22.88 -0.17
C LYS A 196 -27.55 -22.21 0.20
N MET A 197 -26.59 -22.98 0.73
CA MET A 197 -25.28 -22.42 1.09
C MET A 197 -24.57 -21.76 -0.10
N SER A 198 -24.72 -22.31 -1.31
CA SER A 198 -24.17 -21.70 -2.53
C SER A 198 -24.73 -20.31 -2.83
N GLU A 199 -25.98 -20.03 -2.45
CA GLU A 199 -26.61 -18.71 -2.65
C GLU A 199 -26.00 -17.67 -1.70
N LEU A 200 -25.82 -18.06 -0.43
CA LEU A 200 -25.19 -17.21 0.58
C LEU A 200 -23.72 -16.92 0.25
N GLU A 201 -22.97 -17.95 -0.16
CA GLU A 201 -21.57 -17.80 -0.56
C GLU A 201 -21.41 -16.93 -1.81
N GLN A 202 -22.34 -17.04 -2.77
CA GLN A 202 -22.32 -16.20 -3.97
C GLN A 202 -22.53 -14.73 -3.61
N GLU A 203 -23.48 -14.43 -2.73
CA GLU A 203 -23.72 -13.06 -2.26
C GLU A 203 -22.56 -12.54 -1.40
N GLU A 204 -22.00 -13.36 -0.51
CA GLU A 204 -20.79 -13.03 0.27
C GLU A 204 -19.64 -12.66 -0.66
N ASN A 205 -19.35 -13.48 -1.67
CA ASN A 205 -18.28 -13.25 -2.62
C ASN A 205 -18.54 -11.98 -3.45
N ARG A 206 -19.78 -11.75 -3.90
CA ARG A 206 -20.17 -10.52 -4.62
C ARG A 206 -19.89 -9.28 -3.78
N ARG A 207 -20.33 -9.27 -2.51
CA ARG A 207 -20.17 -8.13 -1.61
C ARG A 207 -18.74 -7.91 -1.16
N PHE A 208 -17.99 -8.98 -0.95
CA PHE A 208 -16.55 -8.96 -0.68
C PHE A 208 -15.78 -8.31 -1.84
N GLN A 209 -16.04 -8.74 -3.08
CA GLN A 209 -15.40 -8.19 -4.28
C GLN A 209 -15.75 -6.72 -4.52
N ASN A 210 -16.92 -6.29 -4.08
CA ASN A 210 -17.32 -4.88 -4.15
C ASN A 210 -16.81 -4.03 -2.98
N GLY A 211 -16.10 -4.63 -2.00
CA GLY A 211 -15.61 -3.93 -0.81
C GLY A 211 -16.73 -3.49 0.14
N THR A 212 -17.81 -4.25 0.24
CA THR A 212 -19.02 -3.93 1.04
C THR A 212 -19.32 -4.94 2.15
N LEU A 213 -18.56 -6.03 2.22
CA LEU A 213 -18.61 -7.04 3.27
C LEU A 213 -17.19 -7.51 3.56
N PHE A 214 -16.85 -7.68 4.83
CA PHE A 214 -15.47 -7.91 5.27
C PHE A 214 -15.35 -9.19 6.11
N PRO A 215 -14.87 -10.30 5.53
CA PRO A 215 -14.60 -11.53 6.24
C PRO A 215 -13.50 -11.35 7.30
N VAL A 216 -13.71 -11.93 8.49
CA VAL A 216 -12.78 -11.90 9.62
C VAL A 216 -12.23 -13.30 9.89
N TYR A 217 -10.91 -13.42 9.84
CA TYR A 217 -10.12 -14.61 10.12
C TYR A 217 -9.16 -14.35 11.29
N HIS A 218 -8.59 -15.40 11.86
CA HIS A 218 -7.78 -15.33 13.07
C HIS A 218 -6.52 -16.18 12.94
N GLY A 219 -5.49 -15.78 13.68
CA GLY A 219 -4.32 -16.62 13.84
C GLY A 219 -3.22 -15.99 14.67
N SER A 220 -2.11 -16.70 14.70
CA SER A 220 -0.86 -16.24 15.28
C SER A 220 0.23 -16.44 14.24
N ALA A 221 0.64 -15.35 13.59
CA ALA A 221 1.75 -15.39 12.64
C ALA A 221 3.01 -15.97 13.30
N LYS A 222 3.31 -15.51 14.52
CA LYS A 222 4.48 -15.97 15.30
C LYS A 222 4.51 -17.49 15.48
N ASN A 223 3.36 -18.10 15.77
CA ASN A 223 3.27 -19.55 16.02
C ASN A 223 2.80 -20.33 14.79
N ASN A 224 2.75 -19.68 13.62
CA ASN A 224 2.24 -20.21 12.36
C ASN A 224 0.83 -20.83 12.43
N LEU A 225 -0.03 -20.28 13.29
CA LEU A 225 -1.41 -20.75 13.49
C LEU A 225 -2.37 -19.96 12.59
N GLY A 226 -3.25 -20.66 11.85
CA GLY A 226 -4.25 -20.04 10.97
C GLY A 226 -3.70 -19.55 9.62
N ILE A 227 -2.40 -19.68 9.38
CA ILE A 227 -1.72 -19.14 8.19
C ILE A 227 -2.04 -19.93 6.93
N ARG A 228 -2.08 -21.26 7.03
CA ARG A 228 -2.49 -22.11 5.91
C ARG A 228 -3.93 -21.80 5.47
N GLN A 229 -4.85 -21.69 6.42
CA GLN A 229 -6.25 -21.32 6.14
C GLN A 229 -6.32 -19.94 5.49
N LEU A 230 -5.51 -18.97 5.97
CA LEU A 230 -5.44 -17.66 5.35
C LEU A 230 -4.95 -17.74 3.89
N ILE A 231 -3.94 -18.55 3.58
CA ILE A 231 -3.46 -18.77 2.20
C ILE A 231 -4.57 -19.37 1.32
N GLU A 232 -5.25 -20.40 1.80
CA GLU A 232 -6.35 -21.06 1.07
C GLU A 232 -7.50 -20.08 0.79
N VAL A 233 -7.83 -19.21 1.75
CA VAL A 233 -8.83 -18.15 1.59
C VAL A 233 -8.35 -17.07 0.63
N ILE A 234 -7.09 -16.66 0.68
CA ILE A 234 -6.52 -15.68 -0.26
C ILE A 234 -6.63 -16.21 -1.70
N ALA A 235 -6.20 -17.46 -1.92
CA ALA A 235 -6.19 -18.09 -3.25
C ALA A 235 -7.61 -18.25 -3.82
N SER A 236 -8.58 -18.60 -2.98
CA SER A 236 -9.97 -18.85 -3.38
C SER A 236 -10.80 -17.57 -3.53
N LYS A 237 -10.75 -16.64 -2.57
CA LYS A 237 -11.67 -15.49 -2.51
C LYS A 237 -11.26 -14.30 -3.38
N PHE A 238 -9.99 -13.95 -3.48
CA PHE A 238 -9.58 -12.79 -4.28
C PHE A 238 -9.58 -13.11 -5.77
N TYR A 239 -10.09 -12.21 -6.61
CA TYR A 239 -9.99 -12.32 -8.06
C TYR A 239 -8.94 -11.35 -8.59
N SER A 240 -8.29 -11.72 -9.70
CA SER A 240 -7.47 -10.77 -10.43
C SER A 240 -8.40 -9.74 -11.07
N SER A 241 -8.07 -8.45 -10.93
CA SER A 241 -8.80 -7.39 -11.62
C SER A 241 -8.46 -7.30 -13.12
N THR A 242 -7.67 -8.24 -13.66
CA THR A 242 -7.19 -8.18 -15.04
C THR A 242 -8.02 -9.10 -15.96
N PRO A 243 -8.68 -8.55 -16.99
CA PRO A 243 -9.43 -9.36 -17.96
C PRO A 243 -8.49 -10.24 -18.79
N GLU A 244 -8.77 -11.53 -18.89
CA GLU A 244 -8.06 -12.42 -19.82
C GLU A 244 -8.40 -12.02 -21.28
N GLY A 245 -7.38 -11.99 -22.15
CA GLY A 245 -7.57 -11.87 -23.60
C GLY A 245 -7.41 -10.48 -24.22
N GLN A 246 -7.02 -9.46 -23.46
CA GLN A 246 -6.61 -8.17 -24.06
C GLN A 246 -5.14 -8.20 -24.49
N SER A 247 -4.89 -7.85 -25.76
CA SER A 247 -3.54 -7.89 -26.35
C SER A 247 -2.72 -6.62 -26.08
N GLU A 248 -3.38 -5.50 -25.82
CA GLU A 248 -2.70 -4.23 -25.63
C GLU A 248 -2.09 -4.13 -24.24
N LEU A 249 -0.80 -3.76 -24.21
CA LEU A 249 -0.05 -3.56 -22.98
C LEU A 249 -0.61 -2.34 -22.23
N CYS A 250 -0.86 -2.53 -20.95
CA CYS A 250 -1.11 -1.45 -20.00
C CYS A 250 -0.40 -1.77 -18.69
N GLY A 251 0.51 -0.91 -18.26
CA GLY A 251 1.18 -1.04 -16.97
C GLY A 251 1.38 0.31 -16.30
N GLN A 252 1.53 0.32 -14.98
CA GLN A 252 1.74 1.55 -14.19
C GLN A 252 2.91 1.39 -13.23
N VAL A 253 3.77 2.40 -13.19
CA VAL A 253 4.86 2.51 -12.22
C VAL A 253 4.31 2.94 -10.87
N PHE A 254 4.59 2.20 -9.81
CA PHE A 254 4.10 2.52 -8.45
C PHE A 254 5.20 2.65 -7.39
N LYS A 255 6.38 2.07 -7.64
CA LYS A 255 7.55 2.16 -6.76
C LYS A 255 8.81 2.40 -7.60
N ILE A 256 9.71 3.21 -7.04
CA ILE A 256 11.05 3.47 -7.57
C ILE A 256 12.03 3.22 -6.43
N GLU A 257 13.13 2.56 -6.75
CA GLU A 257 14.14 2.17 -5.79
C GLU A 257 15.53 2.30 -6.41
N TYR A 258 16.50 2.71 -5.61
CA TYR A 258 17.91 2.76 -6.00
C TYR A 258 18.65 1.64 -5.29
N SER A 259 19.36 0.81 -6.03
CA SER A 259 20.26 -0.19 -5.44
C SER A 259 21.48 0.43 -4.77
N GLU A 260 22.24 -0.37 -4.02
CA GLU A 260 23.54 0.04 -3.44
C GLU A 260 24.53 0.56 -4.49
N LYS A 261 24.46 0.06 -5.73
CA LYS A 261 25.27 0.52 -6.86
C LYS A 261 24.69 1.76 -7.56
N ARG A 262 23.70 2.42 -6.94
CA ARG A 262 22.94 3.56 -7.49
C ARG A 262 22.29 3.29 -8.85
N ARG A 263 22.01 2.02 -9.14
CA ARG A 263 21.17 1.66 -10.29
C ARG A 263 19.72 1.85 -9.91
N ARG A 264 18.98 2.62 -10.70
CA ARG A 264 17.57 2.92 -10.53
C ARG A 264 16.70 1.81 -11.09
N PHE A 265 15.81 1.28 -10.26
CA PHE A 265 14.83 0.27 -10.59
C PHE A 265 13.43 0.84 -10.42
N VAL A 266 12.55 0.53 -11.37
CA VAL A 266 11.14 0.88 -11.30
C VAL A 266 10.29 -0.39 -11.27
N TYR A 267 9.28 -0.38 -10.40
CA TYR A 267 8.32 -1.45 -10.22
C TYR A 267 7.04 -1.10 -10.96
N VAL A 268 6.65 -1.98 -11.88
CA VAL A 268 5.51 -1.79 -12.77
C VAL A 268 4.51 -2.91 -12.55
N ARG A 269 3.26 -2.56 -12.26
CA ARG A 269 2.15 -3.52 -12.33
C ARG A 269 1.62 -3.59 -13.75
N ILE A 270 1.55 -4.79 -14.32
CA ILE A 270 0.92 -5.03 -15.63
C ILE A 270 -0.57 -5.32 -15.41
N TYR A 271 -1.44 -4.51 -16.02
CA TYR A 271 -2.90 -4.63 -15.92
C TYR A 271 -3.54 -5.32 -17.13
N SER A 272 -2.90 -5.22 -18.29
CA SER A 272 -3.37 -5.81 -19.55
C SER A 272 -2.19 -6.06 -20.47
N GLY A 273 -2.34 -7.03 -21.38
CA GLY A 273 -1.35 -7.40 -22.37
C GLY A 273 -0.14 -8.13 -21.78
N THR A 274 0.92 -8.16 -22.58
CA THR A 274 2.15 -8.88 -22.28
C THR A 274 3.35 -7.99 -22.59
N LEU A 275 4.29 -7.93 -21.66
CA LEU A 275 5.55 -7.22 -21.79
C LEU A 275 6.65 -8.22 -22.16
N HIS A 276 7.39 -7.96 -23.24
CA HIS A 276 8.51 -8.80 -23.66
C HIS A 276 9.84 -8.06 -23.53
N LEU A 277 10.89 -8.83 -23.29
CA LEU A 277 12.25 -8.33 -23.38
C LEU A 277 12.50 -7.79 -24.81
N ARG A 278 13.17 -6.64 -24.89
CA ARG A 278 13.49 -5.88 -26.12
C ARG A 278 12.33 -5.11 -26.73
N ASP A 279 11.15 -5.13 -26.12
CA ASP A 279 10.03 -4.28 -26.53
C ASP A 279 10.41 -2.81 -26.48
N VAL A 280 9.87 -2.04 -27.44
CA VAL A 280 9.98 -0.59 -27.48
C VAL A 280 8.61 0.00 -27.21
N ILE A 281 8.44 0.55 -26.01
CA ILE A 281 7.14 1.00 -25.49
C ILE A 281 7.12 2.52 -25.52
N ARG A 282 5.99 3.06 -25.95
CA ARG A 282 5.74 4.50 -25.91
C ARG A 282 5.18 4.86 -24.53
N ILE A 283 5.78 5.84 -23.87
CA ILE A 283 5.29 6.39 -22.60
C ILE A 283 4.47 7.65 -22.87
N SER A 284 4.99 8.52 -23.74
CA SER A 284 4.36 9.80 -24.08
C SER A 284 4.46 10.05 -25.58
N GLU A 285 3.89 11.15 -26.07
CA GLU A 285 3.98 11.48 -27.49
C GLU A 285 5.42 11.56 -28.00
N LYS A 286 6.39 11.88 -27.12
CA LYS A 286 7.79 12.13 -27.47
C LYS A 286 8.77 11.08 -26.93
N GLU A 287 8.37 10.26 -25.97
CA GLU A 287 9.30 9.35 -25.28
C GLU A 287 8.99 7.87 -25.53
N LYS A 288 10.05 7.12 -25.81
CA LYS A 288 10.03 5.67 -25.96
C LYS A 288 11.10 5.06 -25.06
N ILE A 289 10.76 3.94 -24.43
CA ILE A 289 11.69 3.13 -23.67
C ILE A 289 11.90 1.79 -24.34
N LYS A 290 13.09 1.25 -24.21
CA LYS A 290 13.39 -0.12 -24.61
C LYS A 290 13.60 -0.98 -23.37
N ILE A 291 12.92 -2.11 -23.29
CA ILE A 291 13.08 -3.05 -22.18
C ILE A 291 14.34 -3.89 -22.43
N THR A 292 15.39 -3.69 -21.64
CA THR A 292 16.67 -4.40 -21.83
C THR A 292 16.87 -5.54 -20.84
N GLU A 293 16.23 -5.45 -19.69
CA GLU A 293 16.30 -6.39 -18.57
C GLU A 293 15.00 -6.24 -17.80
N MET A 294 14.48 -7.34 -17.29
CA MET A 294 13.37 -7.30 -16.34
C MET A 294 13.40 -8.53 -15.44
N CYS A 295 12.96 -8.32 -14.20
CA CYS A 295 12.82 -9.37 -13.21
C CYS A 295 11.37 -9.43 -12.73
N VAL A 296 10.93 -10.63 -12.37
CA VAL A 296 9.62 -10.87 -11.78
C VAL A 296 9.80 -11.58 -10.44
N PRO A 297 9.15 -11.12 -9.36
CA PRO A 297 9.14 -11.84 -8.10
C PRO A 297 8.54 -13.24 -8.29
N THR A 298 9.26 -14.26 -7.85
CA THR A 298 8.83 -15.67 -7.86
C THR A 298 9.36 -16.37 -6.61
N ASN A 299 8.47 -16.90 -5.77
CA ASN A 299 8.80 -17.68 -4.57
C ASN A 299 9.89 -17.04 -3.68
N GLY A 300 9.66 -15.82 -3.22
CA GLY A 300 10.57 -15.13 -2.31
C GLY A 300 11.76 -14.43 -2.97
N GLU A 301 12.04 -14.67 -4.25
CA GLU A 301 13.22 -14.16 -4.94
C GLU A 301 12.88 -13.43 -6.25
N LEU A 302 13.84 -12.68 -6.78
CA LEU A 302 13.72 -11.98 -8.06
C LEU A 302 14.36 -12.82 -9.16
N TYR A 303 13.55 -13.27 -10.11
CA TYR A 303 14.03 -14.05 -11.25
C TYR A 303 14.02 -13.20 -12.53
N PRO A 304 15.12 -13.19 -13.31
CA PRO A 304 15.11 -12.63 -14.66
C PRO A 304 14.03 -13.30 -15.51
N SER A 305 13.28 -12.50 -16.28
CA SER A 305 12.24 -13.02 -17.17
C SER A 305 12.31 -12.36 -18.54
N ASP A 306 12.00 -13.14 -19.57
CA ASP A 306 11.87 -12.67 -20.95
C ASP A 306 10.45 -12.21 -21.29
N THR A 307 9.46 -12.61 -20.47
CA THR A 307 8.04 -12.26 -20.65
C THR A 307 7.37 -11.99 -19.30
N ALA A 308 6.52 -10.97 -19.24
CA ALA A 308 5.63 -10.74 -18.11
C ALA A 308 4.19 -10.54 -18.59
N CYS A 309 3.25 -11.17 -17.89
CA CYS A 309 1.85 -11.19 -18.30
C CYS A 309 1.02 -10.23 -17.45
N SER A 310 -0.22 -10.04 -17.87
CA SER A 310 -1.23 -9.35 -17.08
C SER A 310 -1.32 -9.92 -15.66
N GLY A 311 -1.30 -9.03 -14.66
CA GLY A 311 -1.28 -9.34 -13.24
C GLY A 311 0.12 -9.40 -12.62
N ASP A 312 1.19 -9.55 -13.40
CA ASP A 312 2.56 -9.56 -12.87
C ASP A 312 3.01 -8.17 -12.38
N ILE A 313 3.90 -8.20 -11.38
CA ILE A 313 4.74 -7.05 -11.02
C ILE A 313 6.11 -7.27 -11.64
N VAL A 314 6.56 -6.31 -12.42
CA VAL A 314 7.83 -6.33 -13.15
C VAL A 314 8.75 -5.28 -12.57
N ILE A 315 9.99 -5.68 -12.33
CA ILE A 315 11.06 -4.79 -11.87
C ILE A 315 12.00 -4.58 -13.03
N LEU A 316 12.19 -3.34 -13.45
CA LEU A 316 13.02 -3.00 -14.61
C LEU A 316 13.97 -1.85 -14.30
N PRO A 317 15.24 -1.93 -14.75
CA PRO A 317 16.18 -0.84 -14.62
C PRO A 317 15.83 0.27 -15.61
N ASN A 318 15.61 1.48 -15.13
CA ASN A 318 15.22 2.60 -15.98
C ASN A 318 15.46 3.97 -15.32
N ASP A 319 15.96 4.92 -16.11
CA ASP A 319 16.33 6.27 -15.66
C ASP A 319 15.30 7.36 -16.01
N VAL A 320 14.27 7.03 -16.79
CA VAL A 320 13.33 8.00 -17.37
C VAL A 320 11.94 7.94 -16.72
N LEU A 321 11.45 6.73 -16.44
CA LEU A 321 10.11 6.47 -15.91
C LEU A 321 9.95 7.08 -14.52
N GLN A 322 8.94 7.92 -14.34
CA GLN A 322 8.59 8.51 -13.05
C GLN A 322 7.49 7.72 -12.36
N LEU A 323 7.28 7.97 -11.07
CA LEU A 323 6.12 7.42 -10.35
C LEU A 323 4.82 7.77 -11.08
N ASN A 324 3.90 6.83 -11.11
CA ASN A 324 2.62 6.88 -11.84
C ASN A 324 2.75 6.94 -13.37
N SER A 325 3.96 6.82 -13.95
CA SER A 325 4.10 6.71 -15.40
C SER A 325 3.39 5.47 -15.91
N ILE A 326 2.78 5.61 -17.09
CA ILE A 326 1.98 4.57 -17.72
C ILE A 326 2.75 3.99 -18.90
N LEU A 327 2.76 2.67 -19.01
CA LEU A 327 3.35 1.93 -20.11
C LEU A 327 2.21 1.42 -21.00
N GLY A 328 2.18 1.84 -22.27
CA GLY A 328 1.18 1.38 -23.24
C GLY A 328 -0.11 2.19 -23.19
N ASN A 329 -1.27 1.52 -23.18
CA ASN A 329 -2.58 2.17 -23.32
C ASN A 329 -3.19 2.56 -21.96
N GLU A 330 -3.19 3.86 -21.65
CA GLU A 330 -3.78 4.44 -20.43
C GLU A 330 -5.28 4.17 -20.27
N MET A 331 -6.03 4.01 -21.35
CA MET A 331 -7.48 3.75 -21.30
C MET A 331 -7.82 2.40 -20.65
N LEU A 332 -6.84 1.51 -20.54
CA LEU A 332 -6.99 0.18 -19.94
C LEU A 332 -6.66 0.15 -18.45
N LEU A 333 -6.28 1.29 -17.86
CA LEU A 333 -6.09 1.36 -16.41
C LEU A 333 -7.41 1.20 -15.66
N PRO A 334 -7.40 0.53 -14.49
CA PRO A 334 -8.59 0.43 -13.66
C PRO A 334 -9.07 1.82 -13.22
N GLN A 335 -10.32 2.16 -13.53
CA GLN A 335 -10.94 3.39 -13.05
C GLN A 335 -11.35 3.25 -11.58
N ARG A 336 -10.38 3.40 -10.68
CA ARG A 336 -10.60 3.44 -9.23
C ARG A 336 -10.55 4.87 -8.72
N LYS A 337 -11.29 5.15 -7.64
CA LYS A 337 -11.10 6.39 -6.90
C LYS A 337 -9.69 6.37 -6.31
N PHE A 338 -8.91 7.39 -6.62
CA PHE A 338 -7.59 7.57 -6.04
C PHE A 338 -7.69 8.45 -4.79
N ILE A 339 -6.82 8.21 -3.82
CA ILE A 339 -6.68 9.06 -2.64
C ILE A 339 -5.45 9.90 -2.90
N GLU A 340 -5.64 11.22 -2.89
CA GLU A 340 -4.51 12.14 -3.03
C GLU A 340 -3.50 11.89 -1.91
N ASN A 341 -2.22 11.89 -2.27
CA ASN A 341 -1.15 11.81 -1.28
C ASN A 341 -1.31 12.98 -0.28
N PRO A 342 -1.04 12.74 1.02
CA PRO A 342 -1.13 13.81 2.00
C PRO A 342 -0.10 14.90 1.69
N LEU A 343 -0.26 16.09 2.27
CA LEU A 343 0.74 17.15 2.11
C LEU A 343 1.83 16.99 3.19
N PRO A 344 3.10 17.34 2.88
CA PRO A 344 4.14 17.44 3.89
C PRO A 344 3.71 18.39 5.01
N MET A 345 3.91 17.99 6.27
CA MET A 345 3.47 18.76 7.44
C MET A 345 4.61 19.47 8.15
N LEU A 346 5.83 18.98 7.97
CA LEU A 346 7.04 19.47 8.62
C LEU A 346 8.07 19.87 7.57
N GLN A 347 8.91 20.84 7.92
CA GLN A 347 10.07 21.23 7.14
C GLN A 347 11.26 21.52 8.06
N THR A 348 12.46 21.28 7.56
CA THR A 348 13.71 21.61 8.25
C THR A 348 14.77 22.11 7.28
N THR A 349 15.79 22.79 7.80
CA THR A 349 17.02 23.06 7.08
C THR A 349 17.98 21.89 7.24
N ILE A 350 18.51 21.40 6.13
CA ILE A 350 19.57 20.40 6.08
C ILE A 350 20.86 21.02 5.52
N ALA A 351 21.98 20.76 6.19
CA ALA A 351 23.30 21.19 5.78
C ALA A 351 24.28 20.02 5.85
N VAL A 352 25.42 20.15 5.18
CA VAL A 352 26.54 19.21 5.31
C VAL A 352 27.56 19.75 6.29
N LYS A 353 28.17 18.88 7.10
CA LYS A 353 29.29 19.28 7.98
C LYS A 353 30.50 19.79 7.18
N LYS A 354 30.73 19.19 6.02
CA LYS A 354 31.82 19.54 5.10
C LYS A 354 31.24 20.09 3.81
N SER A 355 31.57 21.33 3.46
CA SER A 355 31.04 22.00 2.26
C SER A 355 31.25 21.22 0.96
N GLU A 356 32.31 20.41 0.89
CA GLU A 356 32.62 19.52 -0.25
C GLU A 356 31.53 18.45 -0.49
N GLN A 357 30.78 18.06 0.54
CA GLN A 357 29.71 17.06 0.42
C GLN A 357 28.39 17.65 -0.07
N ARG A 358 28.29 18.96 -0.28
CA ARG A 358 27.03 19.62 -0.65
C ARG A 358 26.45 19.09 -1.95
N GLU A 359 27.28 18.83 -2.96
CA GLU A 359 26.84 18.26 -4.23
C GLU A 359 26.34 16.82 -4.07
N ILE A 360 27.02 16.03 -3.24
CA ILE A 360 26.63 14.65 -2.91
C ILE A 360 25.28 14.65 -2.18
N LEU A 361 25.07 15.59 -1.25
CA LEU A 361 23.79 15.76 -0.55
C LEU A 361 22.66 16.06 -1.54
N LEU A 362 22.85 17.01 -2.46
CA LEU A 362 21.82 17.35 -3.45
C LEU A 362 21.51 16.17 -4.38
N GLY A 363 22.53 15.40 -4.79
CA GLY A 363 22.35 14.16 -5.54
C GLY A 363 21.54 13.12 -4.76
N ALA A 364 21.90 12.89 -3.49
CA ALA A 364 21.20 11.96 -2.62
C ALA A 364 19.75 12.37 -2.36
N LEU A 365 19.48 13.65 -2.06
CA LEU A 365 18.11 14.16 -1.88
C LEU A 365 17.27 14.02 -3.15
N LYS A 366 17.89 14.19 -4.33
CA LYS A 366 17.23 13.94 -5.62
C LYS A 366 16.85 12.46 -5.78
N GLU A 367 17.76 11.54 -5.46
CA GLU A 367 17.49 10.10 -5.53
C GLU A 367 16.40 9.67 -4.51
N ILE A 368 16.43 10.20 -3.28
CA ILE A 368 15.44 9.86 -2.25
C ILE A 368 14.05 10.46 -2.60
N SER A 369 13.98 11.71 -3.07
CA SER A 369 12.72 12.36 -3.46
C SER A 369 12.07 11.75 -4.70
N ASP A 370 12.84 11.11 -5.57
CA ASP A 370 12.33 10.35 -6.71
C ASP A 370 11.57 9.07 -6.28
N GLY A 371 11.98 8.47 -5.14
CA GLY A 371 11.29 7.32 -4.54
C GLY A 371 10.06 7.70 -3.70
N ASP A 372 10.06 8.89 -3.09
CA ASP A 372 8.97 9.37 -2.25
C ASP A 372 8.54 10.82 -2.58
N PRO A 373 7.40 11.00 -3.28
CA PRO A 373 6.88 12.33 -3.64
C PRO A 373 6.54 13.25 -2.48
N LEU A 374 6.39 12.72 -1.26
CA LEU A 374 6.20 13.56 -0.06
C LEU A 374 7.50 14.14 0.46
N LEU A 375 8.62 13.53 0.12
CA LEU A 375 9.91 14.09 0.44
C LEU A 375 10.27 15.11 -0.64
N LYS A 376 10.09 16.39 -0.32
CA LYS A 376 10.42 17.47 -1.22
C LYS A 376 11.60 18.24 -0.67
N TYR A 377 12.51 18.65 -1.55
CA TYR A 377 13.57 19.57 -1.17
C TYR A 377 13.62 20.73 -2.16
N TYR A 378 14.06 21.88 -1.66
CA TYR A 378 14.37 23.04 -2.49
C TYR A 378 15.53 23.81 -1.88
N VAL A 379 16.18 24.64 -2.71
CA VAL A 379 17.23 25.56 -2.25
C VAL A 379 16.61 26.94 -2.17
N ASP A 380 16.65 27.54 -0.98
CA ASP A 380 16.17 28.90 -0.79
C ASP A 380 17.04 29.88 -1.60
N THR A 381 16.41 30.73 -2.40
CA THR A 381 17.12 31.65 -3.30
C THR A 381 17.81 32.79 -2.57
N THR A 382 17.40 33.08 -1.34
CA THR A 382 17.87 34.20 -0.51
C THR A 382 18.96 33.73 0.45
N THR A 383 18.72 32.64 1.17
CA THR A 383 19.65 32.12 2.19
C THR A 383 20.61 31.08 1.63
N HIS A 384 20.33 30.51 0.46
CA HIS A 384 21.01 29.35 -0.10
C HIS A 384 21.01 28.11 0.82
N GLU A 385 20.15 28.10 1.84
CA GLU A 385 19.89 26.93 2.67
C GLU A 385 19.10 25.88 1.88
N ILE A 386 19.35 24.60 2.17
CA ILE A 386 18.58 23.50 1.58
C ILE A 386 17.46 23.20 2.57
N ILE A 387 16.21 23.34 2.11
CA ILE A 387 15.02 23.08 2.91
C ILE A 387 14.44 21.73 2.48
N LEU A 388 14.20 20.87 3.47
CA LEU A 388 13.63 19.54 3.31
C LEU A 388 12.25 19.50 3.96
N SER A 389 11.23 19.14 3.19
CA SER A 389 9.84 18.98 3.63
C SER A 389 9.46 17.51 3.67
N PHE A 390 8.80 17.08 4.74
CA PHE A 390 8.46 15.69 5.02
C PHE A 390 7.18 15.59 5.87
N LEU A 391 6.68 14.38 6.08
CA LEU A 391 5.41 14.13 6.76
C LEU A 391 5.54 14.09 8.29
N GLY A 392 6.56 13.43 8.82
CA GLY A 392 6.76 13.27 10.27
C GLY A 392 8.21 13.04 10.69
N ASN A 393 8.46 13.11 12.01
CA ASN A 393 9.81 13.06 12.58
C ASN A 393 10.54 11.73 12.32
N VAL A 394 9.81 10.61 12.30
CA VAL A 394 10.41 9.30 12.01
C VAL A 394 10.91 9.27 10.58
N GLN A 395 10.19 9.87 9.62
CA GLN A 395 10.68 10.01 8.25
C GLN A 395 12.01 10.77 8.19
N MET A 396 12.14 11.87 8.92
CA MET A 396 13.38 12.66 8.98
C MET A 396 14.54 11.85 9.53
N GLU A 397 14.34 11.14 10.63
CA GLU A 397 15.37 10.27 11.24
C GLU A 397 15.82 9.17 10.28
N VAL A 398 14.88 8.60 9.53
CA VAL A 398 15.17 7.63 8.48
C VAL A 398 16.00 8.22 7.36
N ILE A 399 15.67 9.43 6.90
CA ILE A 399 16.42 10.10 5.85
C ILE A 399 17.86 10.41 6.31
N CYS A 400 18.06 10.88 7.54
CA CYS A 400 19.39 11.07 8.10
C CYS A 400 20.23 9.79 8.06
N ALA A 401 19.66 8.69 8.55
CA ALA A 401 20.33 7.40 8.56
C ALA A 401 20.65 6.92 7.14
N ILE A 402 19.73 7.09 6.17
CA ILE A 402 19.99 6.76 4.76
C ILE A 402 21.14 7.61 4.19
N LEU A 403 21.17 8.91 4.49
CA LEU A 403 22.24 9.81 4.04
C LEU A 403 23.61 9.38 4.59
N GLU A 404 23.67 8.98 5.86
CA GLU A 404 24.91 8.53 6.51
C GLU A 404 25.34 7.13 6.03
N GLU A 405 24.44 6.14 6.06
CA GLU A 405 24.75 4.75 5.77
C GLU A 405 25.02 4.50 4.28
N LYS A 406 24.14 5.02 3.41
CA LYS A 406 24.15 4.72 1.97
C LYS A 406 24.92 5.73 1.14
N TYR A 407 24.81 7.02 1.50
CA TYR A 407 25.44 8.10 0.74
C TYR A 407 26.73 8.60 1.37
N HIS A 408 27.06 8.16 2.59
CA HIS A 408 28.24 8.61 3.35
C HIS A 408 28.30 10.14 3.51
N VAL A 409 27.13 10.75 3.67
CA VAL A 409 26.95 12.19 3.87
C VAL A 409 26.63 12.44 5.35
N GLU A 410 27.50 13.16 6.03
CA GLU A 410 27.24 13.62 7.39
C GLU A 410 26.41 14.91 7.33
N ALA A 411 25.09 14.75 7.47
CA ALA A 411 24.15 15.85 7.45
C ALA A 411 23.92 16.42 8.87
N GLU A 412 23.81 17.74 8.95
CA GLU A 412 23.30 18.44 10.13
C GLU A 412 21.91 18.98 9.82
N ILE A 413 20.95 18.64 10.69
CA ILE A 413 19.56 19.04 10.55
C ILE A 413 19.16 19.92 11.74
N LYS A 414 18.48 21.03 11.47
CA LYS A 414 17.91 21.90 12.51
C LYS A 414 16.61 21.30 13.05
N GLU A 415 16.12 21.83 14.18
CA GLU A 415 14.81 21.42 14.68
C GLU A 415 13.71 21.67 13.64
N PRO A 416 12.83 20.68 13.38
CA PRO A 416 11.81 20.81 12.37
C PRO A 416 10.73 21.82 12.77
N THR A 417 10.24 22.55 11.78
CA THR A 417 9.17 23.54 11.91
C THR A 417 7.93 23.07 11.16
N VAL A 418 6.75 23.51 11.61
CA VAL A 418 5.48 23.14 10.97
C VAL A 418 5.27 23.99 9.71
N ILE A 419 4.83 23.35 8.63
CA ILE A 419 4.36 24.06 7.44
C ILE A 419 2.93 24.53 7.70
N TYR A 420 2.75 25.85 7.81
CA TYR A 420 1.42 26.44 7.98
C TYR A 420 0.68 26.45 6.65
N MET A 421 -0.58 26.01 6.68
CA MET A 421 -1.52 26.17 5.57
C MET A 421 -2.61 27.15 5.96
N GLU A 422 -2.93 28.08 5.07
CA GLU A 422 -4.01 29.04 5.25
C GLU A 422 -5.25 28.60 4.46
N ARG A 423 -6.42 28.67 5.08
CA ARG A 423 -7.71 28.44 4.42
C ARG A 423 -8.59 29.68 4.55
N PRO A 424 -9.24 30.12 3.45
CA PRO A 424 -10.23 31.20 3.53
C PRO A 424 -11.42 30.78 4.41
N LEU A 425 -11.73 31.58 5.42
CA LEU A 425 -12.90 31.38 6.30
C LEU A 425 -14.23 31.72 5.63
N ARG A 426 -14.20 32.63 4.66
CA ARG A 426 -15.39 33.11 3.92
C ARG A 426 -15.04 33.26 2.45
N LYS A 427 -16.06 33.15 1.60
CA LYS A 427 -15.94 33.46 0.18
C LYS A 427 -15.67 34.96 0.00
N ALA A 428 -14.71 35.32 -0.84
CA ALA A 428 -14.36 36.68 -1.21
C ALA A 428 -14.19 36.80 -2.72
N GLU A 429 -14.53 37.95 -3.29
CA GLU A 429 -14.44 38.25 -4.71
C GLU A 429 -13.68 39.55 -4.91
N TYR A 430 -12.73 39.55 -5.85
CA TYR A 430 -11.94 40.73 -6.18
C TYR A 430 -11.61 40.76 -7.67
N THR A 431 -11.68 41.94 -8.28
CA THR A 431 -11.37 42.15 -9.70
C THR A 431 -10.33 43.22 -9.84
N ILE A 432 -9.27 42.91 -10.58
CA ILE A 432 -8.27 43.88 -11.02
C ILE A 432 -8.54 44.28 -12.47
N HIS A 433 -8.35 45.57 -12.75
CA HIS A 433 -8.32 46.11 -14.09
C HIS A 433 -6.86 46.35 -14.45
N ILE A 434 -6.40 45.74 -15.54
CA ILE A 434 -5.05 45.88 -16.06
C ILE A 434 -5.08 47.02 -17.08
N GLU A 435 -4.64 48.20 -16.65
CA GLU A 435 -4.44 49.37 -17.51
C GLU A 435 -2.95 49.53 -17.80
N VAL A 436 -2.58 49.54 -19.08
CA VAL A 436 -1.21 49.86 -19.53
C VAL A 436 -1.28 51.06 -20.46
N PRO A 437 -1.03 52.30 -20.00
CA PRO A 437 -0.95 53.44 -20.88
C PRO A 437 0.12 53.21 -21.97
N PRO A 438 -0.14 53.50 -23.26
CA PRO A 438 -1.28 54.21 -23.85
C PRO A 438 -2.39 53.29 -24.42
N ASN A 439 -2.41 52.00 -24.06
CA ASN A 439 -3.35 51.03 -24.59
C ASN A 439 -4.80 51.33 -24.14
N PRO A 440 -5.75 51.61 -25.05
CA PRO A 440 -7.13 51.94 -24.72
C PRO A 440 -8.01 50.72 -24.41
N PHE A 441 -7.49 49.49 -24.55
CA PHE A 441 -8.23 48.27 -24.31
C PHE A 441 -8.05 47.79 -22.86
N TRP A 442 -9.14 47.75 -22.10
CA TRP A 442 -9.17 47.21 -20.74
C TRP A 442 -9.15 45.68 -20.75
N ALA A 443 -8.16 45.09 -20.08
CA ALA A 443 -8.23 43.71 -19.65
C ALA A 443 -8.57 43.67 -18.16
N SER A 444 -9.49 42.82 -17.74
CA SER A 444 -9.81 42.63 -16.31
C SER A 444 -9.69 41.17 -15.93
N VAL A 445 -9.18 40.91 -14.73
CA VAL A 445 -9.13 39.58 -14.14
C VAL A 445 -9.85 39.61 -12.81
N GLY A 446 -10.92 38.81 -12.70
CA GLY A 446 -11.66 38.60 -11.46
C GLY A 446 -11.31 37.25 -10.84
N LEU A 447 -11.05 37.23 -9.54
CA LEU A 447 -10.87 36.01 -8.74
C LEU A 447 -11.96 35.92 -7.67
N SER A 448 -12.54 34.73 -7.53
CA SER A 448 -13.41 34.35 -6.44
C SER A 448 -12.71 33.25 -5.65
N ILE A 449 -12.45 33.49 -4.37
CA ILE A 449 -11.74 32.56 -3.48
C ILE A 449 -12.68 32.21 -2.33
N GLY A 450 -12.95 30.93 -2.12
CA GLY A 450 -13.75 30.44 -0.99
C GLY A 450 -13.37 29.00 -0.67
N GLY A 451 -13.64 28.56 0.57
CA GLY A 451 -13.42 27.17 0.95
C GLY A 451 -14.41 26.23 0.27
N ILE A 452 -13.93 25.09 -0.23
CA ILE A 452 -14.79 23.99 -0.70
C ILE A 452 -15.55 23.47 0.54
N THR A 453 -16.88 23.40 0.45
CA THR A 453 -17.75 22.95 1.55
C THR A 453 -17.74 21.44 1.65
#